data_AF-A0A0S9R4Z3-F1
#
_entry.id   AF-A0A0S9R4Z3-F1
#
_cell.length_a   1.000
_cell.length_b   1.000
_cell.length_c   1.000
_cell.angle_alpha   90.00
_cell.angle_beta   90.00
_cell.angle_gamma   90.00
#
_symmetry.space_group_name_H-M   'P 1'
#
loop_
_entity.id
_entity.type
_entity.pdbx_description
1 polymer ?
#
loop_
_entity_poly.entity_id
_entity_poly.type
_entity_poly.pdbx_seq_one_letter_code
_entity_poly.pdbx_strand_id
1 'polypeptide(L)'
;MTTKTRPKAPAPKGLAPTGARLWKDVTTAYELRPDELRVLESACRTTDMIVRLEGAFDGQPMTVTGVGGQLKTHPIIQEVRQQRTVLAGLLKQLRLPDEPGEQRAEQSAGARSAKARDAAQKRWSTKGGSR
;
A
#
# COMPACT_ATOMS: atom_id res chain seq x y z
N MET A 1 -20.29 -21.15 -15.63
CA MET A 1 -19.78 -19.98 -14.90
C MET A 1 -18.34 -20.28 -14.50
N THR A 2 -17.37 -19.76 -15.25
CA THR A 2 -15.95 -20.12 -15.07
C THR A 2 -15.21 -18.84 -14.68
N THR A 3 -15.01 -18.60 -13.39
CA THR A 3 -14.18 -17.50 -12.90
C THR A 3 -12.72 -17.86 -13.16
N LYS A 4 -12.16 -17.30 -14.24
CA LYS A 4 -10.75 -17.43 -14.61
C LYS A 4 -9.90 -16.72 -13.55
N THR A 5 -9.43 -17.45 -12.54
CA THR A 5 -8.52 -16.94 -11.51
C THR A 5 -7.20 -16.53 -12.18
N ARG A 6 -6.92 -15.22 -12.27
CA ARG A 6 -5.66 -14.70 -12.79
C ARG A 6 -4.52 -15.08 -11.83
N PRO A 7 -3.33 -15.47 -12.33
CA PRO A 7 -2.19 -15.78 -11.47
C PRO A 7 -1.80 -14.57 -10.60
N LYS A 8 -1.60 -14.84 -9.31
CA LYS A 8 -1.20 -13.87 -8.29
C LYS A 8 0.10 -13.18 -8.68
N ALA A 9 0.13 -11.85 -8.63
CA ALA A 9 1.34 -11.08 -8.91
C ALA A 9 2.43 -11.42 -7.85
N PRO A 10 3.64 -11.86 -8.27
CA PRO A 10 4.70 -12.19 -7.33
C PRO A 10 5.13 -10.94 -6.56
N ALA A 11 5.51 -11.12 -5.30
CA ALA A 11 6.02 -10.02 -4.48
C ALA A 11 7.29 -9.42 -5.10
N PRO A 12 7.44 -8.08 -5.09
CA PRO A 12 8.67 -7.43 -5.50
C PRO A 12 9.88 -7.95 -4.73
N LYS A 13 11.02 -8.02 -5.41
CA LYS A 13 12.29 -8.44 -4.78
C LYS A 13 12.75 -7.41 -3.75
N GLY A 14 13.32 -7.90 -2.64
CA GLY A 14 13.93 -7.06 -1.61
C GLY A 14 12.96 -6.40 -0.64
N LEU A 15 11.70 -6.84 -0.58
CA LEU A 15 10.79 -6.46 0.51
C LEU A 15 11.20 -7.19 1.80
N ALA A 16 11.11 -6.49 2.93
CA ALA A 16 11.22 -7.10 4.25
C ALA A 16 9.87 -7.77 4.63
N PRO A 17 9.82 -8.54 5.75
CA PRO A 17 8.63 -9.33 6.09
C PRO A 17 7.33 -8.53 6.17
N THR A 18 7.37 -7.31 6.70
CA THR A 18 6.17 -6.48 6.90
C THR A 18 5.58 -6.00 5.57
N GLY A 19 6.41 -5.46 4.68
CA GLY A 19 6.02 -5.05 3.33
C GLY A 19 5.60 -6.24 2.47
N ALA A 20 6.31 -7.38 2.57
CA ALA A 20 5.92 -8.61 1.88
C ALA A 20 4.55 -9.13 2.34
N ARG A 21 4.23 -8.99 3.63
CA ARG A 21 2.91 -9.32 4.18
C ARG A 21 1.84 -8.38 3.62
N LEU A 22 2.06 -7.06 3.62
CA LEU A 22 1.12 -6.10 3.03
C LEU A 22 0.84 -6.43 1.55
N TRP A 23 1.89 -6.73 0.79
CA TRP A 23 1.75 -7.16 -0.60
C TRP A 23 0.85 -8.39 -0.71
N LYS A 24 1.13 -9.42 0.08
CA LYS A 24 0.38 -10.67 0.09
C LYS A 24 -1.09 -10.41 0.41
N ASP A 25 -1.38 -9.63 1.45
CA ASP A 25 -2.74 -9.41 1.93
C ASP A 25 -3.56 -8.66 0.87
N VAL A 26 -3.02 -7.57 0.31
CA VAL A 26 -3.72 -6.78 -0.73
C VAL A 26 -3.88 -7.56 -2.02
N THR A 27 -2.84 -8.24 -2.52
CA THR A 27 -2.92 -9.01 -3.79
C THR A 27 -3.72 -10.30 -3.67
N THR A 28 -4.01 -10.76 -2.44
CA THR A 28 -4.92 -11.89 -2.22
C THR A 28 -6.37 -11.44 -2.21
N ALA A 29 -6.64 -10.27 -1.63
CA ALA A 29 -8.00 -9.73 -1.52
C ALA A 29 -8.47 -9.00 -2.80
N TYR A 30 -7.56 -8.39 -3.56
CA TYR A 30 -7.91 -7.50 -4.68
C TYR A 30 -7.15 -7.83 -5.96
N GLU A 31 -7.85 -7.78 -7.10
CA GLU A 31 -7.22 -7.77 -8.42
C GLU A 31 -6.79 -6.32 -8.77
N LEU A 32 -5.48 -6.10 -8.88
CA LEU A 32 -4.90 -4.78 -9.12
C LEU A 32 -4.43 -4.60 -10.56
N ARG A 33 -4.52 -3.37 -11.06
CA ARG A 33 -3.94 -2.96 -12.35
C ARG A 33 -2.41 -2.75 -12.22
N PRO A 34 -1.65 -2.73 -13.33
CA PRO A 34 -0.20 -2.54 -13.28
C PRO A 34 0.27 -1.22 -12.64
N ASP A 35 -0.51 -0.13 -12.75
CA ASP A 35 -0.26 1.13 -12.06
C ASP A 35 -0.49 1.01 -10.55
N GLU A 36 -1.57 0.33 -10.14
CA GLU A 36 -1.89 0.05 -8.74
C GLU A 36 -0.85 -0.86 -8.08
N LEU A 37 -0.32 -1.85 -8.81
CA LEU A 37 0.77 -2.69 -8.32
C LEU A 37 2.04 -1.90 -8.02
N ARG A 38 2.35 -0.86 -8.81
CA ARG A 38 3.49 0.03 -8.54
C ARG A 38 3.26 0.88 -7.28
N VAL A 39 2.04 1.41 -7.10
CA VAL A 39 1.67 2.15 -5.89
C VAL A 39 1.73 1.24 -4.66
N LEU A 40 1.24 0.00 -4.78
CA LEU A 40 1.32 -1.00 -3.71
C LEU A 40 2.78 -1.34 -3.38
N GLU A 41 3.65 -1.51 -4.37
CA GLU A 41 5.07 -1.75 -4.13
C GLU A 41 5.70 -0.59 -3.34
N SER A 42 5.41 0.67 -3.71
CA SER A 42 5.88 1.83 -2.94
C SER A 42 5.35 1.79 -1.51
N ALA A 43 4.07 1.47 -1.30
CA ALA A 43 3.49 1.34 0.04
C ALA A 43 4.17 0.25 0.87
N CYS A 44 4.50 -0.89 0.27
CA CYS A 44 5.22 -1.99 0.92
C CYS A 44 6.62 -1.54 1.37
N ARG A 45 7.37 -0.86 0.49
CA ARG A 45 8.71 -0.34 0.82
C ARG A 45 8.66 0.73 1.90
N THR A 46 7.67 1.62 1.88
CA THR A 46 7.46 2.62 2.94
C THR A 46 7.14 1.95 4.28
N THR A 47 6.33 0.88 4.26
CA THR A 47 6.02 0.09 5.45
C THR A 47 7.28 -0.54 6.05
N ASP A 48 8.14 -1.14 5.21
CA ASP A 48 9.43 -1.68 5.66
C ASP A 48 10.34 -0.58 6.26
N MET A 49 10.36 0.61 5.65
CA MET A 49 11.14 1.74 6.16
C MET A 49 10.66 2.20 7.54
N ILE A 50 9.35 2.27 7.76
CA ILE A 50 8.77 2.64 9.06
C ILE A 50 9.24 1.66 10.14
N VAL A 51 9.13 0.35 9.89
CA VAL A 51 9.57 -0.67 10.84
C VAL A 51 11.07 -0.56 11.13
N ARG A 52 11.88 -0.30 10.10
CA ARG A 52 13.32 -0.10 10.27
C ARG A 52 13.64 1.13 11.13
N LEU A 53 12.95 2.25 10.90
CA LEU A 53 13.13 3.49 11.67
C LEU A 53 12.67 3.33 13.12
N GLU A 54 11.54 2.68 13.34
CA GLU A 54 11.02 2.39 14.68
C GLU A 54 11.97 1.46 15.44
N GLY A 55 12.48 0.40 14.78
CA GLY A 55 13.49 -0.48 15.36
C GLY A 55 14.83 0.23 15.65
N ALA A 56 15.24 1.19 14.81
CA ALA A 56 16.44 2.00 15.07
C ALA A 56 16.25 3.01 16.20
N PHE A 57 15.00 3.40 16.48
CA PHE A 57 14.65 4.32 17.57
C PHE A 57 14.41 3.59 18.90
N ASP A 58 14.23 2.27 18.87
CA ASP A 58 14.00 1.50 20.09
C ASP A 58 15.16 1.68 21.08
N GLY A 59 14.82 1.99 22.33
CA GLY A 59 15.78 2.33 23.39
C GLY A 59 16.50 3.68 23.26
N GLN A 60 16.20 4.51 22.25
CA GLN A 60 16.80 5.85 22.11
C GLN A 60 16.05 6.91 22.93
N PRO A 61 16.73 7.99 23.38
CA PRO A 61 16.07 9.10 24.06
C PRO A 61 15.13 9.85 23.11
N MET A 62 14.02 10.36 23.66
CA MET A 62 13.02 11.16 22.92
C MET A 62 13.56 12.52 22.44
N THR A 63 14.69 12.94 22.99
CA THR A 63 15.33 14.22 22.70
C THR A 63 16.82 14.05 22.41
N VAL A 64 17.35 14.91 21.56
CA VAL A 64 18.78 15.04 21.27
C VAL A 64 19.24 16.45 21.63
N THR A 65 20.50 16.57 22.05
CA THR A 65 21.12 17.87 22.33
C THR A 65 21.55 18.51 21.00
N GLY A 66 20.94 19.65 20.69
CA GLY A 66 21.30 20.46 19.53
C GLY A 66 22.46 21.42 19.82
N VAL A 67 22.77 22.24 18.83
CA VAL A 67 23.76 23.33 18.94
C VAL A 67 23.40 24.23 20.13
N GLY A 68 24.39 24.57 20.96
CA GLY A 68 24.21 25.42 22.14
C GLY A 68 23.53 24.73 23.34
N GLY A 69 23.43 23.40 23.35
CA GLY A 69 22.89 22.66 24.50
C GLY A 69 21.36 22.57 24.56
N GLN A 70 20.65 23.08 23.54
CA GLN A 70 19.19 23.03 23.49
C GLN A 70 18.69 21.60 23.26
N LEU A 71 17.77 21.12 24.10
CA LEU A 71 17.08 19.86 23.86
C LEU A 71 16.07 20.03 22.71
N LYS A 72 16.17 19.14 21.71
CA LYS A 72 15.25 19.08 20.57
C LYS A 72 14.68 17.67 20.46
N THR A 73 13.49 17.54 19.89
CA THR A 73 12.90 16.22 19.59
C THR A 73 13.84 15.39 18.72
N HIS A 74 13.95 14.10 19.02
CA HIS A 74 14.78 13.19 18.24
C HIS A 74 14.34 13.19 16.76
N PRO A 75 15.25 13.39 15.79
CA PRO A 75 14.90 13.55 14.36
C PRO A 75 14.09 12.39 13.76
N ILE A 76 14.36 11.15 14.22
CA ILE A 76 13.59 9.97 13.78
C ILE A 76 12.08 10.13 14.03
N ILE A 77 11.67 10.84 15.08
CA ILE A 77 10.24 11.04 15.36
C ILE A 77 9.57 11.83 14.22
N GLN A 78 10.23 12.85 13.69
CA GLN A 78 9.73 13.58 12.53
C GLN A 78 9.75 12.71 11.26
N GLU A 79 10.81 11.94 11.05
CA GLU A 79 10.93 11.06 9.88
C GLU A 79 9.81 10.00 9.86
N VAL A 80 9.57 9.31 10.98
CA VAL A 80 8.48 8.32 11.09
C VAL A 80 7.12 8.94 10.80
N ARG A 81 6.86 10.18 11.28
CA ARG A 81 5.62 10.91 10.96
C ARG A 81 5.49 11.20 9.46
N GLN A 82 6.57 11.57 8.79
CA GLN A 82 6.57 11.82 7.35
C GLN A 82 6.32 10.52 6.57
N GLN A 83 7.00 9.43 6.92
CA GLN A 83 6.81 8.11 6.29
C GLN A 83 5.38 7.60 6.46
N ARG A 84 4.76 7.77 7.65
CA ARG A 84 3.35 7.42 7.89
C ARG A 84 2.39 8.26 7.04
N THR A 85 2.70 9.53 6.81
CA THR A 85 1.92 10.42 5.93
C THR A 85 2.00 9.96 4.48
N VAL A 86 3.20 9.62 4.00
CA VAL A 86 3.41 9.05 2.66
C VAL A 86 2.66 7.73 2.49
N LEU A 87 2.77 6.83 3.47
CA LEU A 87 2.05 5.55 3.45
C LEU A 87 0.54 5.75 3.36
N ALA A 88 -0.04 6.63 4.17
CA ALA A 88 -1.47 6.94 4.13
C ALA A 88 -1.90 7.47 2.75
N GLY A 89 -1.09 8.32 2.12
CA GLY A 89 -1.32 8.82 0.77
C GLY A 89 -1.32 7.71 -0.29
N LEU A 90 -0.31 6.84 -0.26
CA LEU A 90 -0.19 5.71 -1.18
C LEU A 90 -1.36 4.73 -1.04
N LEU A 91 -1.74 4.39 0.20
CA LEU A 91 -2.88 3.51 0.46
C LEU A 91 -4.21 4.14 -0.01
N LYS A 92 -4.41 5.44 0.21
CA LYS A 92 -5.58 6.17 -0.30
C LYS A 92 -5.64 6.19 -1.83
N GLN A 93 -4.48 6.28 -2.49
CA GLN A 93 -4.39 6.27 -3.96
C GLN A 93 -4.82 4.93 -4.57
N LEU A 94 -4.65 3.81 -3.86
CA LEU A 94 -5.13 2.50 -4.30
C LEU A 94 -6.66 2.43 -4.41
N ARG A 95 -7.39 3.28 -3.66
CA ARG A 95 -8.87 3.36 -3.66
C ARG A 95 -9.52 1.97 -3.54
N LEU A 96 -8.97 1.13 -2.68
CA LEU A 96 -9.48 -0.22 -2.47
C LEU A 96 -10.92 -0.12 -1.92
N PRO A 97 -11.85 -0.94 -2.41
CA PRO A 97 -13.18 -1.01 -1.83
C PRO A 97 -13.10 -1.59 -0.41
N ASP A 98 -13.99 -1.13 0.47
CA ASP A 98 -14.19 -1.76 1.77
C ASP A 98 -14.66 -3.21 1.59
N GLU A 99 -14.31 -4.11 2.51
CA GLU A 99 -14.75 -5.51 2.42
C GLU A 99 -16.28 -5.63 2.38
N PRO A 100 -16.83 -6.62 1.66
CA PRO A 100 -18.27 -6.85 1.56
C PRO A 100 -18.82 -7.36 2.90
N GLY A 101 -19.06 -6.43 3.82
CA GLY A 101 -19.66 -6.69 5.14
C GLY A 101 -20.48 -5.52 5.68
N GLU A 102 -20.40 -4.34 5.07
CA GLU A 102 -21.18 -3.18 5.50
C GLU A 102 -21.93 -2.59 4.30
N GLN A 103 -23.25 -2.42 4.46
CA GLN A 103 -24.25 -2.00 3.47
C GLN A 103 -24.03 -0.59 2.87
N ARG A 104 -22.82 -0.03 3.00
CA ARG A 104 -22.39 1.25 2.43
C ARG A 104 -21.68 1.11 1.08
N ALA A 105 -21.47 -0.12 0.61
CA ALA A 105 -20.68 -0.46 -0.57
C ALA A 105 -21.21 0.13 -1.90
N GLU A 106 -22.48 0.52 -2.00
CA GLU A 106 -23.00 1.02 -3.29
C GLU A 106 -22.63 2.47 -3.60
N GLN A 107 -22.24 3.27 -2.60
CA GLN A 107 -22.00 4.71 -2.76
C GLN A 107 -20.53 5.14 -2.55
N SER A 108 -19.66 4.25 -2.09
CA SER A 108 -18.25 4.60 -1.82
C SER A 108 -17.45 4.81 -3.12
N ALA A 109 -16.44 5.69 -3.05
CA ALA A 109 -15.56 5.96 -4.19
C ALA A 109 -14.74 4.72 -4.61
N GLY A 110 -14.38 3.86 -3.65
CA GLY A 110 -13.66 2.60 -3.89
C GLY A 110 -14.51 1.58 -4.67
N ALA A 111 -15.79 1.43 -4.32
CA ALA A 111 -16.70 0.53 -5.02
C ALA A 111 -16.99 0.97 -6.46
N ARG A 112 -17.18 2.28 -6.69
CA ARG A 112 -17.27 2.83 -8.05
C ARG A 112 -16.01 2.56 -8.86
N SER A 113 -14.83 2.69 -8.26
CA SER A 113 -13.56 2.38 -8.93
C SER A 113 -13.41 0.88 -9.22
N ALA A 114 -13.86 0.00 -8.31
CA ALA A 114 -13.86 -1.44 -8.56
C ALA A 114 -14.73 -1.81 -9.77
N LYS A 115 -15.96 -1.26 -9.86
CA LYS A 115 -16.85 -1.46 -11.03
C LYS A 115 -16.25 -0.90 -12.32
N ALA A 116 -15.61 0.28 -12.27
CA ALA A 116 -14.94 0.86 -13.43
C ALA A 116 -13.74 0.01 -13.91
N ARG A 117 -13.00 -0.60 -12.97
CA ARG A 117 -11.89 -1.52 -13.28
C ARG A 117 -12.39 -2.80 -13.94
N ASP A 118 -13.44 -3.43 -13.41
CA ASP A 118 -14.05 -4.63 -14.02
C ASP A 118 -14.50 -4.35 -15.47
N ALA A 119 -15.15 -3.21 -15.71
CA ALA A 119 -15.52 -2.78 -17.05
C ALA A 119 -14.29 -2.56 -17.96
N ALA A 120 -13.23 -1.90 -17.47
CA ALA A 120 -12.01 -1.67 -18.25
C ALA A 120 -11.24 -2.97 -18.55
N GLN A 121 -11.17 -3.90 -17.60
CA GLN A 121 -10.55 -5.21 -17.78
C GLN A 121 -11.29 -6.05 -18.82
N LYS A 122 -12.63 -6.04 -18.81
CA LYS A 122 -13.45 -6.69 -19.84
C LYS A 122 -13.15 -6.15 -21.24
N ARG A 123 -12.96 -4.82 -21.38
CA ARG A 123 -12.59 -4.17 -22.66
C ARG A 123 -11.20 -4.53 -23.14
N TRP A 124 -10.22 -4.67 -22.25
CA TRP A 124 -8.86 -5.08 -22.62
C TRP A 124 -8.79 -6.57 -22.95
N SER A 125 -9.52 -7.41 -22.21
CA SER A 125 -9.63 -8.86 -22.41
C SER A 125 -10.25 -9.22 -23.76
N THR A 126 -11.18 -8.42 -24.28
CA THR A 126 -11.84 -8.67 -25.58
C THR A 126 -10.99 -8.26 -26.78
N LYS A 127 -9.93 -7.46 -26.58
CA LYS A 127 -9.07 -6.96 -27.67
C LYS A 127 -7.74 -7.71 -27.85
N GLY A 128 -7.43 -8.69 -26.99
CA GLY A 128 -6.17 -9.45 -26.99
C GLY A 128 -6.20 -10.83 -27.66
N GLY A 129 -7.29 -11.19 -28.35
CA GLY A 129 -7.45 -12.49 -29.00
C GLY A 129 -7.39 -12.43 -30.53
N SER A 130 -6.23 -12.09 -31.10
CA SER A 130 -5.90 -12.48 -32.48
C SER A 130 -4.40 -12.30 -32.74
N ARG A 131 -3.68 -13.43 -32.74
CA ARG A 131 -2.48 -13.84 -33.50
C ARG A 131 -1.60 -14.75 -32.67
#